data_AF-C1DVM0-F1
#
_entry.id   AF-C1DVM0-F1
#
_cell.length_a   1.000
_cell.length_b   1.000
_cell.length_c   1.000
_cell.angle_alpha   90.00
_cell.angle_beta   90.00
_cell.angle_gamma   90.00
#
_symmetry.space_group_name_H-M   'P 1'
#
loop_
_entity.id
_entity.type
_entity.pdbx_description
1 polymer ?
#
loop_
_entity_poly.entity_id
_entity_poly.type
_entity_poly.pdbx_seq_one_letter_code
_entity_poly.pdbx_strand_id
1 'polypeptide(L)'
;MSADFTKAGKDRGDIEAELKNMIISAKVNYNAYIANIDDLSKEELESDLLEYTNQLSKYVIPVIKRAESTQDPKIIKMAHELRSLYEELMSTIKKKLETSP
;
A
#
# COMPACT_ATOMS: atom_id res chain seq x y z
N MET A 1 33.81 20.11 -1.20
CA MET A 1 32.40 19.71 -1.38
C MET A 1 32.21 18.36 -0.69
N SER A 2 31.91 18.38 0.60
CA SER A 2 31.46 17.20 1.35
C SER A 2 29.97 17.06 1.08
N ALA A 3 29.61 16.17 0.15
CA ALA A 3 28.22 15.78 -0.05
C ALA A 3 27.65 15.27 1.28
N ASP A 4 26.41 15.61 1.55
CA ASP A 4 25.71 15.43 2.83
C ASP A 4 25.31 13.95 3.02
N PHE A 5 26.30 13.05 3.13
CA PHE A 5 26.10 11.60 3.28
C PHE A 5 25.24 11.25 4.52
N THR A 6 25.26 12.11 5.54
CA THR A 6 24.43 12.01 6.75
C THR A 6 22.94 12.24 6.46
N LYS A 7 22.58 13.16 5.55
CA LYS A 7 21.19 13.38 5.15
C LYS A 7 20.64 12.24 4.30
N ALA A 8 21.44 11.77 3.34
CA ALA A 8 21.04 10.64 2.50
C ALA A 8 20.80 9.34 3.31
N GLY A 9 21.60 9.10 4.36
CA GLY A 9 21.38 7.98 5.29
C GLY A 9 20.11 8.15 6.13
N LYS A 10 19.82 9.38 6.58
CA LYS A 10 18.61 9.70 7.35
C LYS A 10 17.34 9.52 6.50
N ASP A 11 17.33 10.05 5.28
CA ASP A 11 16.19 9.96 4.36
C ASP A 11 15.84 8.49 4.03
N ARG A 12 16.86 7.62 3.92
CA ARG A 12 16.67 6.16 3.75
C ARG A 12 16.07 5.50 5.00
N GLY A 13 16.52 5.91 6.19
CA GLY A 13 15.95 5.43 7.45
C GLY A 13 14.49 5.82 7.61
N ASP A 14 14.16 7.06 7.27
CA ASP A 14 12.81 7.61 7.38
C ASP A 14 11.84 6.89 6.41
N ILE A 15 12.25 6.62 5.17
CA ILE A 15 11.41 5.90 4.21
C ILE A 15 11.25 4.40 4.54
N GLU A 16 12.30 3.76 5.09
CA GLU A 16 12.16 2.38 5.56
C GLU A 16 11.13 2.29 6.69
N ALA A 17 11.16 3.22 7.64
CA ALA A 17 10.20 3.27 8.75
C ALA A 17 8.77 3.55 8.25
N GLU A 18 8.61 4.50 7.33
CA GLU A 18 7.32 4.81 6.69
C GLU A 18 6.74 3.56 6.00
N LEU A 19 7.53 2.89 5.16
CA LEU A 19 7.11 1.66 4.47
C LEU A 19 6.71 0.55 5.44
N LYS A 20 7.48 0.32 6.52
CA LYS A 20 7.12 -0.68 7.54
C LYS A 20 5.74 -0.40 8.13
N ASN A 21 5.49 0.84 8.53
CA ASN A 21 4.23 1.23 9.15
C ASN A 21 3.07 1.06 8.16
N MET A 22 3.25 1.47 6.90
CA MET A 22 2.24 1.30 5.86
C MET A 22 1.95 -0.18 5.57
N ILE A 23 2.97 -1.03 5.50
CA ILE A 23 2.80 -2.48 5.28
C ILE A 23 2.04 -3.11 6.44
N ILE A 24 2.38 -2.78 7.68
CA ILE A 24 1.69 -3.30 8.87
C ILE A 24 0.21 -2.88 8.83
N SER A 25 -0.07 -1.61 8.57
CA SER A 25 -1.43 -1.09 8.45
C SER A 25 -2.21 -1.78 7.33
N ALA A 26 -1.62 -1.90 6.14
CA ALA A 26 -2.24 -2.57 4.99
C ALA A 26 -2.56 -4.04 5.27
N LYS A 27 -1.67 -4.77 5.97
CA LYS A 27 -1.93 -6.17 6.36
C LYS A 27 -3.07 -6.29 7.36
N VAL A 28 -3.12 -5.40 8.36
CA VAL A 28 -4.22 -5.38 9.34
C VAL A 28 -5.54 -5.10 8.63
N ASN A 29 -5.58 -4.09 7.78
CA ASN A 29 -6.77 -3.73 7.02
C ASN A 29 -7.20 -4.86 6.09
N TYR A 30 -6.27 -5.47 5.35
CA TYR A 30 -6.56 -6.60 4.48
C TYR A 30 -7.21 -7.76 5.25
N ASN A 31 -6.61 -8.18 6.37
CA ASN A 31 -7.14 -9.29 7.17
C ASN A 31 -8.52 -8.96 7.76
N ALA A 32 -8.71 -7.74 8.25
CA ALA A 32 -10.02 -7.29 8.75
C ALA A 32 -11.06 -7.26 7.63
N TYR A 33 -10.66 -6.85 6.43
CA TYR A 33 -11.54 -6.78 5.27
C TYR A 33 -11.99 -8.17 4.83
N ILE A 34 -11.05 -9.10 4.62
CA ILE A 34 -11.35 -10.48 4.23
C ILE A 34 -12.27 -11.17 5.25
N ALA A 35 -12.14 -10.87 6.54
CA ALA A 35 -12.99 -11.45 7.57
C ALA A 35 -14.46 -11.00 7.50
N ASN A 36 -14.76 -9.84 6.88
CA ASN A 36 -16.10 -9.25 6.87
C ASN A 36 -16.64 -8.99 5.46
N ILE A 37 -15.87 -9.28 4.40
CA ILE A 37 -16.23 -8.94 3.01
C ILE A 37 -17.55 -9.58 2.55
N ASP A 38 -17.94 -10.71 3.14
CA ASP A 38 -19.19 -11.40 2.81
C ASP A 38 -20.44 -10.70 3.35
N ASP A 39 -20.27 -9.84 4.36
CA ASP A 39 -21.36 -9.07 4.99
C ASP A 39 -21.57 -7.70 4.35
N LEU A 40 -20.69 -7.28 3.43
CA LEU A 40 -20.75 -5.98 2.77
C LEU A 40 -21.74 -5.99 1.61
N SER A 41 -22.51 -4.91 1.50
CA SER A 41 -23.38 -4.65 0.36
C SER A 41 -22.56 -4.32 -0.89
N LYS A 42 -23.21 -4.40 -2.06
CA LYS A 42 -22.59 -4.00 -3.33
C LYS A 42 -22.13 -2.54 -3.31
N GLU A 43 -22.96 -1.64 -2.79
CA GLU A 43 -22.65 -0.22 -2.68
C GLU A 43 -21.45 0.03 -1.74
N GLU A 44 -21.36 -0.71 -0.63
CA GLU A 44 -20.22 -0.65 0.29
C GLU A 44 -18.94 -1.11 -0.40
N LEU A 45 -18.98 -2.25 -1.10
CA LEU A 45 -17.85 -2.77 -1.88
C LEU A 45 -17.39 -1.80 -2.99
N GLU A 46 -18.33 -1.16 -3.69
CA GLU A 46 -18.01 -0.14 -4.72
C GLU A 46 -17.36 1.10 -4.11
N SER A 47 -17.89 1.57 -2.97
CA SER A 47 -17.31 2.69 -2.21
C SER A 47 -15.90 2.37 -1.73
N ASP A 48 -15.69 1.20 -1.15
CA ASP A 48 -14.40 0.75 -0.66
C ASP A 48 -13.39 0.62 -1.80
N LEU A 49 -13.80 0.06 -2.95
CA LEU A 49 -12.94 -0.05 -4.11
C LEU A 49 -12.46 1.32 -4.59
N LEU A 50 -13.37 2.31 -4.63
CA LEU A 50 -13.03 3.68 -4.96
C LEU A 50 -12.07 4.29 -3.94
N GLU A 51 -12.30 4.05 -2.65
CA GLU A 51 -11.44 4.54 -1.58
C GLU A 51 -10.02 3.96 -1.68
N TYR A 52 -9.87 2.64 -1.78
CA TYR A 52 -8.55 2.01 -1.90
C TYR A 52 -7.83 2.41 -3.19
N THR A 53 -8.56 2.63 -4.29
CA THR A 53 -7.98 3.17 -5.54
C THR A 53 -7.44 4.59 -5.32
N ASN A 54 -8.19 5.42 -4.60
CA ASN A 54 -7.75 6.77 -4.24
C ASN A 54 -6.56 6.75 -3.29
N GLN A 55 -6.55 5.86 -2.29
CA GLN A 55 -5.43 5.72 -1.37
C GLN A 55 -4.16 5.27 -2.09
N LEU A 56 -4.29 4.27 -2.97
CA LEU A 56 -3.17 3.79 -3.78
C LEU A 56 -2.56 4.91 -4.62
N SER A 57 -3.40 5.65 -5.35
CA SER A 57 -2.93 6.71 -6.25
C SER A 57 -2.36 7.94 -5.53
N LYS A 58 -3.00 8.38 -4.45
CA LYS A 58 -2.66 9.64 -3.76
C LYS A 58 -1.55 9.49 -2.72
N TYR A 59 -1.43 8.33 -2.09
CA TYR A 59 -0.51 8.16 -0.96
C TYR A 59 0.52 7.05 -1.21
N VAL A 60 0.10 5.88 -1.67
CA VAL A 60 0.97 4.71 -1.80
C VAL A 60 1.94 4.84 -2.97
N ILE A 61 1.45 5.20 -4.17
CA ILE A 61 2.30 5.39 -5.36
C ILE A 61 3.39 6.45 -5.14
N PRO A 62 3.11 7.62 -4.54
CA PRO A 62 4.17 8.58 -4.19
C PRO A 62 5.26 7.98 -3.29
N VAL A 63 4.88 7.22 -2.26
CA VAL A 63 5.85 6.56 -1.36
C VAL A 63 6.67 5.53 -2.12
N ILE A 64 6.04 4.71 -2.98
CA ILE A 64 6.74 3.74 -3.84
C ILE A 64 7.76 4.43 -4.74
N LYS A 65 7.39 5.53 -5.40
CA LYS A 65 8.30 6.28 -6.28
C LYS A 65 9.49 6.83 -5.50
N ARG A 66 9.27 7.36 -4.29
CA ARG A 66 10.37 7.78 -3.41
C ARG A 66 11.27 6.60 -3.03
N ALA A 67 10.69 5.45 -2.71
CA ALA A 67 11.42 4.24 -2.37
C ALA A 67 12.29 3.74 -3.54
N GLU A 68 11.73 3.73 -4.76
CA GLU A 68 12.43 3.39 -5.99
C GLU A 68 13.60 4.33 -6.28
N SER A 69 13.47 5.62 -5.95
CA SER A 69 14.54 6.60 -6.13
C SER A 69 15.74 6.39 -5.20
N THR A 70 15.60 5.62 -4.12
CA THR A 70 16.71 5.33 -3.19
C THR A 70 17.76 4.39 -3.78
N GLN A 71 17.39 3.63 -4.83
CA GLN A 71 18.19 2.54 -5.42
C GLN A 71 18.62 1.45 -4.42
N ASP A 72 18.00 1.40 -3.24
CA ASP A 72 18.26 0.38 -2.23
C ASP A 72 17.32 -0.83 -2.47
N PRO A 73 17.86 -2.02 -2.80
CA PRO A 73 17.05 -3.19 -3.11
C PRO A 73 16.09 -3.60 -1.98
N LYS A 74 16.46 -3.37 -0.72
CA LYS A 74 15.62 -3.71 0.44
C LYS A 74 14.42 -2.77 0.52
N ILE A 75 14.64 -1.47 0.36
CA ILE A 75 13.57 -0.45 0.37
C ILE A 75 12.65 -0.64 -0.84
N ILE A 76 13.20 -0.92 -2.02
CA ILE A 76 12.44 -1.21 -3.23
C ILE A 76 11.55 -2.44 -3.03
N LYS A 77 12.10 -3.52 -2.48
CA LYS A 77 11.34 -4.74 -2.18
C LYS A 77 10.15 -4.45 -1.26
N MET A 78 10.35 -3.65 -0.22
CA MET A 78 9.26 -3.25 0.69
C MET A 78 8.19 -2.41 -0.01
N ALA A 79 8.58 -1.50 -0.88
CA ALA A 79 7.63 -0.72 -1.68
C ALA A 79 6.78 -1.60 -2.61
N HIS A 80 7.39 -2.64 -3.19
CA HIS A 80 6.67 -3.60 -4.02
C HIS A 80 5.75 -4.51 -3.20
N GLU A 81 6.16 -4.93 -2.00
CA GLU A 81 5.28 -5.63 -1.05
C GLU A 81 4.04 -4.80 -0.71
N LEU A 82 4.23 -3.51 -0.40
CA LEU A 82 3.12 -2.60 -0.13
C LEU A 82 2.18 -2.47 -1.33
N ARG A 83 2.72 -2.36 -2.55
CA ARG A 83 1.93 -2.33 -3.78
C ARG A 83 1.07 -3.59 -3.92
N SER A 84 1.67 -4.77 -3.76
CA SER A 84 0.98 -6.05 -3.91
C SER A 84 -0.17 -6.19 -2.93
N LEU A 85 -0.02 -5.75 -1.68
CA LEU A 85 -1.11 -5.77 -0.69
C LEU A 85 -2.34 -4.96 -1.15
N TYR A 86 -2.13 -3.76 -1.70
CA TYR A 86 -3.23 -2.94 -2.22
C TYR A 86 -3.86 -3.56 -3.47
N GLU A 87 -3.05 -4.10 -4.37
CA GLU A 87 -3.53 -4.78 -5.58
C GLU A 87 -4.36 -6.03 -5.24
N GLU A 88 -3.92 -6.83 -4.28
CA GLU A 88 -4.63 -8.01 -3.77
C GLU A 88 -5.95 -7.64 -3.10
N LEU A 89 -5.97 -6.60 -2.27
CA LEU A 89 -7.19 -6.10 -1.63
C LEU A 89 -8.23 -5.68 -2.67
N MET A 90 -7.84 -4.80 -3.60
CA MET A 90 -8.73 -4.35 -4.67
C MET A 90 -9.18 -5.48 -5.59
N SER A 91 -8.30 -6.45 -5.88
CA SER A 91 -8.66 -7.64 -6.67
C SER A 91 -9.72 -8.47 -5.94
N THR A 92 -9.61 -8.59 -4.62
CA THR A 92 -10.58 -9.33 -3.81
C THR A 92 -11.94 -8.63 -3.81
N ILE A 93 -11.97 -7.31 -3.65
CA ILE A 93 -13.20 -6.52 -3.75
C ILE A 93 -13.87 -6.68 -5.12
N LYS A 94 -13.09 -6.56 -6.22
CA LYS A 94 -13.61 -6.73 -7.59
C LYS A 94 -14.22 -8.11 -7.81
N LYS A 95 -13.53 -9.17 -7.36
CA LYS A 95 -14.07 -10.54 -7.45
C LYS A 95 -15.37 -10.71 -6.66
N LYS A 96 -15.48 -10.07 -5.50
CA LYS A 96 -16.72 -10.07 -4.72
C LYS A 96 -17.85 -9.35 -5.46
N LEU A 97 -17.58 -8.19 -6.06
CA LEU A 97 -18.55 -7.45 -6.89
C LEU A 97 -19.02 -8.25 -8.11
N GLU A 98 -18.14 -9.03 -8.74
CA GLU A 98 -18.48 -9.89 -9.88
C GLU A 98 -19.37 -11.08 -9.49
N THR A 99 -19.32 -11.51 -8.23
CA THR A 99 -20.03 -12.70 -7.72
C THR A 99 -21.23 -12.37 -6.84
N SER A 100 -21.41 -11.10 -6.46
CA SER A 100 -22.57 -10.63 -5.69
C SER A 100 -23.74 -10.37 -6.63
N PRO A 101 -24.91 -11.03 -6.44
CA PRO A 101 -26.06 -10.94 -7.33
C PRO A 101 -26.74 -9.56 -7.34
#